data_AF-A0A1E7KWY5-F1
#
_entry.id   AF-A0A1E7KWY5-F1
#
_cell.length_a   1.000
_cell.length_b   1.000
_cell.length_c   1.000
_cell.angle_alpha   90.00
_cell.angle_beta   90.00
_cell.angle_gamma   90.00
#
_symmetry.space_group_name_H-M   'P 1'
#
loop_
_entity.id
_entity.type
_entity.pdbx_description
1 polymer ?
#
loop_
_entity_poly.entity_id
_entity_poly.type
_entity_poly.pdbx_seq_one_letter_code
_entity_poly.pdbx_strand_id
1 'polypeptide(L)'
;MDSDETETGTGTEARTGNGNGTGTDGSGTLDEALERLHSSGPEREDWLSNHAPMAVEALVRRGQARSVHRWIDGYRDRLEEMPAPYARITDGSWREALGDPRRLADWIAYFERALEERPWRAVLTEWWPRLLPGISAAATHGVIRVGHAVRTLLAEEERQGGSPLSPRTAPRVAELAHALGYWAARHSVLEGIRPLPAASSAAAGLADVPAVVDQSGGIRERLARIESLPARPGTGGH
;
A
#
# COMPACT_ATOMS: atom_id res chain seq x y z
N MET A 1 -35.13 71.88 15.16
CA MET A 1 -35.97 72.01 16.37
C MET A 1 -37.04 70.96 16.21
N ASP A 2 -36.65 69.71 16.39
CA ASP A 2 -36.47 69.02 17.69
C ASP A 2 -37.82 68.39 18.07
N SER A 3 -37.96 67.07 17.91
CA SER A 3 -37.77 66.03 18.96
C SER A 3 -39.14 65.71 19.57
N ASP A 4 -39.55 64.49 19.94
CA ASP A 4 -38.92 63.17 20.05
C ASP A 4 -40.04 62.11 20.28
N GLU A 5 -39.69 60.82 20.10
CA GLU A 5 -40.18 59.63 20.87
C GLU A 5 -41.69 59.23 20.82
N THR A 6 -42.13 57.97 20.67
CA THR A 6 -41.61 56.62 20.99
C THR A 6 -42.46 55.57 20.25
N GLU A 7 -41.85 54.52 19.69
CA GLU A 7 -42.53 53.21 19.62
C GLU A 7 -41.50 52.06 19.60
N THR A 8 -41.81 51.03 20.39
CA THR A 8 -40.95 49.97 20.91
C THR A 8 -40.98 48.69 20.08
N GLY A 9 -39.81 48.04 19.92
CA GLY A 9 -39.57 46.57 19.80
C GLY A 9 -40.24 45.82 18.63
N THR A 10 -39.56 44.99 17.84
CA THR A 10 -38.68 43.90 18.27
C THR A 10 -37.59 43.64 17.23
N GLY A 11 -36.33 43.59 17.68
CA GLY A 11 -35.18 43.21 16.86
C GLY A 11 -35.23 41.73 16.50
N THR A 12 -35.16 41.44 15.21
CA THR A 12 -34.78 40.11 14.73
C THR A 12 -33.26 40.08 14.65
N GLU A 13 -32.65 39.58 15.72
CA GLU A 13 -31.23 39.25 15.74
C GLU A 13 -30.92 38.25 14.62
N ALA A 14 -29.97 38.64 13.78
CA ALA A 14 -29.29 37.73 12.87
C ALA A 14 -28.58 36.67 13.71
N ARG A 15 -29.19 35.48 13.81
CA ARG A 15 -28.58 34.32 14.44
C ARG A 15 -27.53 33.73 13.48
N THR A 16 -26.36 34.33 13.52
CA THR A 16 -25.09 33.64 13.25
C THR A 16 -24.90 32.58 14.35
N GLY A 17 -24.59 31.35 13.94
CA GLY A 17 -24.47 30.19 14.83
C GLY A 17 -24.43 28.92 13.99
N ASN A 18 -23.33 28.68 13.28
CA ASN A 18 -22.11 28.06 13.78
C ASN A 18 -22.28 26.56 14.05
N GLY A 19 -21.70 25.78 13.14
CA GLY A 19 -21.58 24.33 13.21
C GLY A 19 -20.70 23.79 12.09
N ASN A 20 -19.72 24.58 11.61
CA ASN A 20 -18.60 24.04 10.87
C ASN A 20 -17.75 23.27 11.88
N GLY A 21 -18.16 22.04 12.17
CA GLY A 21 -17.23 21.06 12.65
C GLY A 21 -16.18 20.93 11.56
N THR A 22 -15.01 21.50 11.79
CA THR A 22 -13.78 21.17 11.08
C THR A 22 -13.50 19.69 11.37
N GLY A 23 -14.26 18.81 10.73
CA GLY A 23 -13.83 17.44 10.55
C GLY A 23 -12.51 17.57 9.81
N THR A 24 -11.41 17.25 10.50
CA THR A 24 -10.14 16.92 9.85
C THR A 24 -10.50 16.11 8.62
N ASP A 25 -10.21 16.67 7.46
CA ASP A 25 -10.40 16.01 6.20
C ASP A 25 -9.68 14.66 6.32
N GLY A 26 -10.40 13.55 6.08
CA GLY A 26 -9.78 12.23 6.15
C GLY A 26 -8.56 12.12 5.25
N SER A 27 -8.48 13.00 4.24
CA SER A 27 -7.34 13.21 3.37
C SER A 27 -6.08 13.64 4.13
N GLY A 28 -6.10 14.77 4.85
CA GLY A 28 -4.94 15.29 5.59
C GLY A 28 -4.46 14.32 6.67
N THR A 29 -5.37 13.68 7.41
CA THR A 29 -5.00 12.69 8.43
C THR A 29 -4.27 11.47 7.85
N LEU A 30 -4.70 10.98 6.69
CA LEU A 30 -4.02 9.86 6.03
C LEU A 30 -2.60 10.26 5.61
N ASP A 31 -2.47 11.47 5.07
CA ASP A 31 -1.20 11.95 4.53
C ASP A 31 -0.17 12.13 5.67
N GLU A 32 -0.54 12.79 6.77
CA GLU A 32 0.29 12.89 7.98
C GLU A 32 0.67 11.53 8.58
N ALA A 33 -0.28 10.58 8.58
CA ALA A 33 -0.05 9.24 9.09
C ALA A 33 0.98 8.48 8.24
N LEU A 34 0.87 8.57 6.91
CA LEU A 34 1.81 7.95 5.98
C LEU A 34 3.20 8.55 6.13
N GLU A 35 3.35 9.88 6.18
CA GLU A 35 4.65 10.54 6.40
C GLU A 35 5.35 10.03 7.66
N ARG A 36 4.58 9.91 8.75
CA ARG A 36 5.10 9.41 10.01
C ARG A 36 5.58 7.96 9.90
N LEU A 37 4.84 7.12 9.19
CA LEU A 37 5.15 5.70 9.01
C LEU A 37 6.26 5.43 7.99
N HIS A 38 6.51 6.34 7.05
CA HIS A 38 7.62 6.22 6.07
C HIS A 38 9.01 6.32 6.72
N SER A 39 9.08 6.86 7.94
CA SER A 39 10.32 6.81 8.75
C SER A 39 10.65 5.41 9.28
N SER A 40 9.73 4.45 9.17
CA SER A 40 9.88 3.08 9.68
C SER A 40 10.01 2.06 8.55
N GLY A 41 10.70 0.96 8.84
CA GLY A 41 10.82 -0.17 7.92
C GLY A 41 9.46 -0.82 7.59
N PRO A 42 9.37 -1.54 6.47
CA PRO A 42 8.15 -2.27 6.09
C PRO A 42 7.98 -3.57 6.87
N GLU A 43 8.86 -3.88 7.82
CA GLU A 43 8.91 -5.13 8.58
C GLU A 43 9.21 -4.87 10.06
N ARG A 44 8.94 -5.89 10.87
CA ARG A 44 9.34 -6.04 12.26
C ARG A 44 9.80 -7.48 12.49
N GLU A 45 10.62 -7.71 13.51
CA GLU A 45 11.16 -9.03 13.87
C GLU A 45 11.72 -9.75 12.63
N ASP A 46 12.54 -9.03 11.85
CA ASP A 46 13.23 -9.44 10.62
C ASP A 46 12.36 -9.87 9.41
N TRP A 47 11.08 -10.21 9.61
CA TRP A 47 10.23 -10.82 8.56
C TRP A 47 8.73 -10.52 8.65
N LEU A 48 8.23 -10.05 9.78
CA LEU A 48 6.80 -9.81 9.96
C LEU A 48 6.46 -8.45 9.35
N SER A 49 5.54 -8.41 8.39
CA SER A 49 5.20 -7.16 7.72
C SER A 49 4.68 -6.10 8.71
N ASN A 50 5.13 -4.86 8.53
CA ASN A 50 4.57 -3.70 9.20
C ASN A 50 3.20 -3.40 8.58
N HIS A 51 2.15 -3.61 9.36
CA HIS A 51 0.78 -3.45 8.90
C HIS A 51 0.29 -2.00 8.95
N ALA A 52 1.02 -1.10 9.60
CA ALA A 52 0.52 0.23 9.94
C ALA A 52 0.03 1.03 8.72
N PRO A 53 0.75 1.10 7.59
CA PRO A 53 0.29 1.88 6.41
C PRO A 53 -1.04 1.35 5.85
N MET A 54 -1.23 0.04 5.83
CA MET A 54 -2.48 -0.60 5.39
C MET A 54 -3.62 -0.37 6.40
N ALA A 55 -3.31 -0.41 7.70
CA ALA A 55 -4.26 -0.19 8.77
C ALA A 55 -4.76 1.25 8.83
N VAL A 56 -3.88 2.25 8.70
CA VAL A 56 -4.29 3.67 8.71
C VAL A 56 -5.14 4.02 7.49
N GLU A 57 -4.81 3.48 6.31
CA GLU A 57 -5.66 3.59 5.12
C GLU A 57 -7.06 3.02 5.38
N ALA A 58 -7.13 1.82 5.97
CA ALA A 58 -8.41 1.17 6.28
C ALA A 58 -9.22 1.96 7.31
N LEU A 59 -8.58 2.48 8.36
CA LEU A 59 -9.22 3.32 9.37
C LEU A 59 -9.82 4.59 8.76
N VAL A 60 -9.04 5.33 7.97
CA VAL A 60 -9.50 6.55 7.30
C VAL A 60 -10.70 6.25 6.39
N ARG A 61 -10.61 5.21 5.55
CA ARG A 61 -11.72 4.79 4.67
C ARG A 61 -12.98 4.39 5.40
N ARG A 62 -12.87 3.96 6.66
CA ARG A 62 -14.00 3.60 7.53
C ARG A 62 -14.45 4.75 8.44
N GLY A 63 -14.05 5.99 8.13
CA GLY A 63 -14.46 7.18 8.87
C GLY A 63 -13.81 7.32 10.25
N GLN A 64 -12.70 6.62 10.49
CA GLN A 64 -11.99 6.61 11.77
C GLN A 64 -10.73 7.51 11.77
N ALA A 65 -10.67 8.52 10.88
CA ALA A 65 -9.54 9.45 10.79
C ALA A 65 -9.12 10.01 12.16
N ARG A 66 -10.08 10.46 12.98
CA ARG A 66 -9.84 10.98 14.34
C ARG A 66 -9.09 10.03 15.31
N SER A 67 -9.05 8.73 15.02
CA SER A 67 -8.42 7.72 15.85
C SER A 67 -7.03 7.31 15.35
N VAL A 68 -6.63 7.72 14.15
CA VAL A 68 -5.43 7.24 13.44
C VAL A 68 -4.15 7.53 14.22
N HIS A 69 -3.91 8.79 14.58
CA HIS A 69 -2.66 9.16 15.27
C HIS A 69 -2.51 8.47 16.62
N ARG A 70 -3.59 8.38 17.41
CA ARG A 70 -3.60 7.61 18.66
C ARG A 70 -3.36 6.12 18.43
N TRP A 71 -3.88 5.57 17.34
CA TRP A 71 -3.64 4.18 16.98
C TRP A 71 -2.17 3.94 16.61
N ILE A 72 -1.54 4.85 15.85
CA ILE A 72 -0.11 4.80 15.53
C ILE A 72 0.72 4.86 16.81
N ASP A 73 0.38 5.75 17.75
CA ASP A 73 1.07 5.85 19.04
C ASP A 73 1.08 4.53 19.80
N GLY A 74 -0.06 3.81 19.82
CA GLY A 74 -0.16 2.48 20.42
C GLY A 74 0.47 1.36 19.59
N TYR A 75 0.78 1.59 18.31
CA TYR A 75 1.47 0.64 17.44
C TYR A 75 3.00 0.84 17.45
N ARG A 76 3.50 1.94 18.04
CA ARG A 76 4.92 2.36 18.00
C ARG A 76 5.90 1.24 18.33
N ASP A 77 5.63 0.43 19.35
CA ASP A 77 6.54 -0.63 19.81
C ASP A 77 6.70 -1.77 18.79
N ARG A 78 5.90 -1.77 17.71
CA ARG A 78 6.00 -2.71 16.58
C ARG A 78 6.62 -2.07 15.34
N LEU A 79 7.04 -0.81 15.41
CA LEU A 79 7.73 -0.13 14.33
C LEU A 79 9.23 -0.30 14.53
N GLU A 80 9.91 -0.75 13.49
CA GLU A 80 11.36 -0.83 13.45
C GLU A 80 11.92 0.23 12.51
N GLU A 81 13.18 0.58 12.71
CA GLU A 81 13.88 1.57 11.90
C GLU A 81 13.95 1.11 10.44
N MET A 82 13.96 2.08 9.51
CA MET A 82 14.26 1.77 8.11
C MET A 82 15.66 1.17 8.01
N PRO A 83 15.87 0.06 7.29
CA PRO A 83 17.22 -0.47 7.08
C PRO A 83 18.10 0.55 6.36
N ALA A 84 19.40 0.51 6.62
CA ALA A 84 20.36 1.37 5.94
C ALA A 84 20.42 1.03 4.44
N PRO A 85 20.58 2.04 3.55
CA PRO A 85 20.90 1.81 2.15
C PRO A 85 22.19 0.98 1.99
N TYR A 86 22.24 0.13 0.97
CA TYR A 86 23.40 -0.73 0.71
C TYR A 86 24.13 -0.30 -0.57
N ALA A 87 23.41 -0.24 -1.69
CA ALA A 87 23.96 0.23 -2.96
C ALA A 87 22.86 0.74 -3.89
N ARG A 88 23.13 1.80 -4.64
CA ARG A 88 22.15 2.38 -5.56
C ARG A 88 21.69 1.37 -6.63
N ILE A 89 20.38 1.21 -6.78
CA ILE A 89 19.76 0.48 -7.89
C ILE A 89 19.55 1.43 -9.07
N THR A 90 19.83 0.97 -10.29
CA THR A 90 19.63 1.69 -11.55
C THR A 90 18.84 0.85 -12.55
N ASP A 91 18.37 1.46 -13.64
CA ASP A 91 17.66 0.74 -14.72
C ASP A 91 18.52 -0.34 -15.39
N GLY A 92 19.85 -0.20 -15.31
CA GLY A 92 20.80 -1.20 -15.80
C GLY A 92 21.05 -2.35 -14.82
N SER A 93 20.85 -2.15 -13.51
CA SER A 93 21.24 -3.11 -12.46
C SER A 93 20.09 -3.70 -11.65
N TRP A 94 18.84 -3.27 -11.87
CA TRP A 94 17.71 -3.68 -11.04
C TRP A 94 17.48 -5.19 -11.00
N ARG A 95 17.75 -5.91 -12.10
CA ARG A 95 17.55 -7.36 -12.17
C ARG A 95 18.41 -8.11 -11.15
N GLU A 96 19.63 -7.63 -10.93
CA GLU A 96 20.58 -8.23 -9.99
C GLU A 96 20.21 -7.93 -8.53
N ALA A 97 19.45 -6.86 -8.29
CA ALA A 97 18.98 -6.47 -6.96
C ALA A 97 17.64 -7.10 -6.57
N LEU A 98 16.91 -7.70 -7.52
CA LEU A 98 15.56 -8.21 -7.29
C LEU A 98 15.60 -9.41 -6.34
N GLY A 99 14.82 -9.33 -5.26
CA GLY A 99 14.75 -10.39 -4.25
C GLY A 99 15.90 -10.38 -3.23
N ASP A 100 16.77 -9.37 -3.21
CA ASP A 100 17.79 -9.19 -2.17
C ASP A 100 17.25 -8.31 -1.01
N PRO A 101 16.95 -8.89 0.18
CA PRO A 101 16.40 -8.13 1.30
C PRO A 101 17.32 -7.03 1.83
N ARG A 102 18.63 -7.15 1.62
CA ARG A 102 19.60 -6.12 2.04
C ARG A 102 19.43 -4.82 1.26
N ARG A 103 18.77 -4.90 0.10
CA ARG A 103 18.53 -3.78 -0.83
C ARG A 103 17.18 -3.12 -0.61
N LEU A 104 16.52 -3.38 0.52
CA LEU A 104 15.16 -2.89 0.79
C LEU A 104 15.07 -1.36 0.67
N ALA A 105 15.92 -0.63 1.40
CA ALA A 105 15.93 0.83 1.32
C ALA A 105 16.33 1.34 -0.08
N ASP A 106 17.22 0.61 -0.77
CA ASP A 106 17.63 0.97 -2.14
C ASP A 106 16.47 0.82 -3.15
N TRP A 107 15.63 -0.20 -2.97
CA TRP A 107 14.43 -0.44 -3.76
C TRP A 107 13.38 0.64 -3.54
N ILE A 108 13.13 1.04 -2.30
CA ILE A 108 12.24 2.18 -1.99
C ILE A 108 12.76 3.43 -2.70
N ALA A 109 14.03 3.78 -2.51
CA ALA A 109 14.64 4.94 -3.15
C ALA A 109 14.62 4.86 -4.69
N TYR A 110 14.70 3.67 -5.28
CA TYR A 110 14.54 3.48 -6.72
C TYR A 110 13.14 3.86 -7.20
N PHE A 111 12.10 3.38 -6.51
CA PHE A 111 10.72 3.69 -6.87
C PHE A 111 10.32 5.13 -6.57
N GLU A 112 10.86 5.74 -5.52
CA GLU A 112 10.66 7.17 -5.25
C GLU A 112 11.12 8.01 -6.46
N ARG A 113 12.36 7.81 -6.92
CA ARG A 113 12.88 8.50 -8.13
C ARG A 113 12.03 8.20 -9.36
N ALA A 114 11.66 6.93 -9.57
CA ALA A 114 10.85 6.55 -10.73
C ALA A 114 9.47 7.23 -10.73
N LEU A 115 8.87 7.45 -9.55
CA LEU A 115 7.57 8.10 -9.38
C LEU A 115 7.66 9.64 -9.36
N GLU A 116 8.83 10.20 -9.11
CA GLU A 116 9.11 11.63 -9.33
C GLU A 116 9.16 11.96 -10.82
N GLU A 117 9.68 11.04 -11.63
CA GLU A 117 9.90 11.26 -13.06
C GLU A 117 8.70 10.88 -13.93
N ARG A 118 7.86 9.95 -13.47
CA ARG A 118 6.82 9.32 -14.30
C ARG A 118 5.48 9.17 -13.57
N PRO A 119 4.35 9.22 -14.30
CA PRO A 119 3.04 8.98 -13.70
C PRO A 119 2.97 7.63 -12.99
N TRP A 120 2.34 7.59 -11.81
CA TRP A 120 2.29 6.37 -10.98
C TRP A 120 1.71 5.16 -11.71
N ARG A 121 0.70 5.37 -12.58
CA ARG A 121 0.12 4.29 -13.41
C ARG A 121 1.14 3.69 -14.38
N ALA A 122 2.03 4.51 -14.94
CA ALA A 122 3.05 4.02 -15.87
C ALA A 122 4.08 3.16 -15.13
N VAL A 123 4.55 3.62 -13.97
CA VAL A 123 5.47 2.86 -13.12
C VAL A 123 4.80 1.55 -12.65
N LEU A 124 3.56 1.60 -12.17
CA LEU A 124 2.85 0.41 -11.75
C LEU A 124 2.70 -0.58 -12.93
N THR A 125 2.23 -0.12 -14.09
CA THR A 125 2.01 -0.95 -15.30
C THR A 125 3.28 -1.65 -15.75
N GLU A 126 4.42 -0.98 -15.64
CA GLU A 126 5.71 -1.55 -15.95
C GLU A 126 6.14 -2.63 -14.94
N TRP A 127 5.90 -2.40 -13.66
CA TRP A 127 6.48 -3.20 -12.58
C TRP A 127 5.60 -4.34 -12.07
N TRP A 128 4.28 -4.21 -12.06
CA TRP A 128 3.41 -5.27 -11.56
C TRP A 128 3.62 -6.62 -12.31
N PRO A 129 3.83 -6.68 -13.64
CA PRO A 129 4.08 -7.95 -14.32
C PRO A 129 5.44 -8.54 -13.97
N ARG A 130 6.43 -7.70 -13.65
CA ARG A 130 7.79 -8.13 -13.26
C ARG A 130 7.81 -8.73 -11.85
N LEU A 131 6.96 -8.20 -10.96
CA LEU A 131 6.89 -8.62 -9.56
C LEU A 131 5.89 -9.76 -9.31
N LEU A 132 4.90 -9.91 -10.20
CA LEU A 132 3.87 -10.94 -10.10
C LEU A 132 4.39 -12.38 -9.94
N PRO A 133 5.48 -12.82 -10.60
CA PRO A 133 6.04 -14.16 -10.39
C PRO A 133 6.42 -14.44 -8.93
N GLY A 134 6.81 -13.42 -8.16
CA GLY A 134 7.15 -13.51 -6.75
C GLY A 134 6.03 -13.06 -5.80
N ILE A 135 4.77 -13.10 -6.22
CA ILE A 135 3.62 -12.61 -5.44
C ILE A 135 3.47 -13.24 -4.05
N SER A 136 3.89 -14.50 -3.87
CA SER A 136 3.78 -15.21 -2.59
C SER A 136 4.79 -14.74 -1.55
N ALA A 137 5.85 -14.03 -1.96
CA ALA A 137 6.85 -13.50 -1.06
C ALA A 137 6.23 -12.59 0.02
N ALA A 138 6.86 -12.58 1.20
CA ALA A 138 6.35 -11.87 2.38
C ALA A 138 4.88 -12.17 2.68
N ALA A 139 4.43 -13.42 2.45
CA ALA A 139 3.02 -13.81 2.59
C ALA A 139 2.05 -12.86 1.86
N THR A 140 2.42 -12.44 0.64
CA THR A 140 1.64 -11.53 -0.23
C THR A 140 1.54 -10.08 0.24
N HIS A 141 2.20 -9.69 1.34
CA HIS A 141 2.07 -8.33 1.88
C HIS A 141 2.58 -7.24 0.94
N GLY A 142 3.55 -7.53 0.07
CA GLY A 142 4.00 -6.60 -0.96
C GLY A 142 2.84 -6.18 -1.88
N VAL A 143 2.16 -7.14 -2.51
CA VAL A 143 1.03 -6.85 -3.40
C VAL A 143 -0.19 -6.30 -2.66
N ILE A 144 -0.45 -6.75 -1.43
CA ILE A 144 -1.53 -6.20 -0.59
C ILE A 144 -1.26 -4.72 -0.31
N ARG A 145 -0.04 -4.37 0.12
CA ARG A 145 0.36 -2.99 0.39
C ARG A 145 0.26 -2.11 -0.86
N VAL A 146 0.67 -2.62 -2.03
CA VAL A 146 0.46 -1.94 -3.31
C VAL A 146 -1.03 -1.72 -3.58
N GLY A 147 -1.87 -2.73 -3.33
CA GLY A 147 -3.32 -2.60 -3.47
C GLY A 147 -3.92 -1.50 -2.59
N HIS A 148 -3.47 -1.38 -1.33
CA HIS A 148 -3.85 -0.27 -0.45
C HIS A 148 -3.40 1.09 -1.02
N ALA A 149 -2.14 1.22 -1.44
CA ALA A 149 -1.61 2.45 -2.04
C ALA A 149 -2.38 2.86 -3.31
N VAL A 150 -2.66 1.91 -4.22
CA VAL A 150 -3.42 2.16 -5.45
C VAL A 150 -4.84 2.63 -5.13
N ARG A 151 -5.51 2.06 -4.13
CA ARG A 151 -6.85 2.53 -3.72
C ARG A 151 -6.84 3.98 -3.25
N THR A 152 -5.82 4.43 -2.53
CA THR A 152 -5.75 5.82 -2.04
C THR A 152 -5.47 6.80 -3.17
N LEU A 153 -4.64 6.40 -4.15
CA LEU A 153 -4.36 7.20 -5.35
C LEU A 153 -5.59 7.32 -6.25
N LEU A 154 -6.34 6.24 -6.47
CA LEU A 154 -7.57 6.28 -7.25
C LEU A 154 -8.64 7.17 -6.62
N ALA A 155 -8.85 7.05 -5.31
CA ALA A 155 -9.81 7.88 -4.58
C ALA A 155 -9.43 9.38 -4.60
N GLU A 156 -8.12 9.66 -4.59
CA GLU A 156 -7.61 11.02 -4.68
C GLU A 156 -7.85 11.65 -6.05
N GLU A 157 -7.59 10.91 -7.13
CA GLU A 157 -7.86 11.39 -8.49
C GLU A 157 -9.35 11.62 -8.73
N GLU A 158 -10.21 10.74 -8.22
CA GLU A 158 -11.66 10.93 -8.26
C GLU A 158 -12.06 12.24 -7.56
N ARG A 159 -11.50 12.50 -6.38
CA ARG A 159 -11.73 13.74 -5.62
C ARG A 159 -11.21 15.00 -6.35
N GLN A 160 -10.14 14.89 -7.13
CA GLN A 160 -9.59 15.98 -7.94
C GLN A 160 -10.27 16.11 -9.32
N GLY A 161 -11.42 15.45 -9.54
CA GLY A 161 -12.17 15.54 -10.79
C GLY A 161 -11.44 14.89 -11.97
N GLY A 162 -10.63 13.87 -11.73
CA GLY A 162 -9.86 13.16 -12.76
C GLY A 162 -8.63 13.91 -13.27
N SER A 163 -8.28 15.04 -12.66
CA SER A 163 -7.03 15.73 -12.96
C SER A 163 -5.83 14.87 -12.53
N PRO A 164 -4.74 14.82 -13.32
CA PRO A 164 -3.53 14.12 -12.91
C PRO A 164 -3.03 14.68 -11.58
N LEU A 165 -2.63 13.79 -10.67
CA LEU A 165 -1.99 14.18 -9.42
C LEU A 165 -0.80 15.11 -9.72
N SER A 166 -0.82 16.32 -9.14
CA SER A 166 0.24 17.32 -9.32
C SER A 166 1.60 16.78 -8.85
N PRO A 167 2.72 17.09 -9.53
CA PRO A 167 4.02 16.56 -9.15
C PRO A 167 4.56 17.30 -7.92
N ARG A 168 4.54 16.62 -6.77
CA ARG A 168 5.57 16.57 -5.72
C ARG A 168 5.01 15.86 -4.48
N THR A 169 5.66 14.77 -4.07
CA THR A 169 5.71 14.25 -2.69
C THR A 169 4.38 14.21 -1.92
N ALA A 170 3.29 13.77 -2.54
CA ALA A 170 2.12 13.39 -1.75
C ALA A 170 2.45 12.09 -1.00
N PRO A 171 2.19 11.99 0.31
CA PRO A 171 2.50 10.78 1.10
C PRO A 171 1.89 9.50 0.49
N ARG A 172 0.81 9.60 -0.27
CA ARG A 172 0.20 8.47 -0.99
C ARG A 172 1.04 7.93 -2.14
N VAL A 173 1.76 8.80 -2.87
CA VAL A 173 2.68 8.38 -3.93
C VAL A 173 3.94 7.77 -3.31
N ALA A 174 4.45 8.37 -2.23
CA ALA A 174 5.54 7.78 -1.46
C ALA A 174 5.16 6.38 -0.94
N GLU A 175 3.94 6.20 -0.45
CA GLU A 175 3.45 4.88 -0.01
C GLU A 175 3.46 3.84 -1.15
N LEU A 176 3.19 4.24 -2.40
CA LEU A 176 3.36 3.34 -3.55
C LEU A 176 4.83 2.96 -3.77
N ALA A 177 5.78 3.89 -3.60
CA ALA A 177 7.21 3.57 -3.66
C ALA A 177 7.62 2.58 -2.57
N HIS A 178 7.19 2.81 -1.33
CA HIS A 178 7.45 1.90 -0.21
C HIS A 178 6.86 0.52 -0.47
N ALA A 179 5.64 0.45 -1.00
CA ALA A 179 4.97 -0.81 -1.30
C ALA A 179 5.64 -1.61 -2.42
N LEU A 180 5.98 -0.95 -3.53
CA LEU A 180 6.71 -1.56 -4.66
C LEU A 180 8.11 -1.97 -4.25
N GLY A 181 8.81 -1.12 -3.49
CA GLY A 181 10.15 -1.39 -2.99
C GLY A 181 10.18 -2.60 -2.06
N TYR A 182 9.17 -2.72 -1.18
CA TYR A 182 9.02 -3.89 -0.33
C TYR A 182 8.79 -5.17 -1.14
N TRP A 183 7.89 -5.12 -2.13
CA TRP A 183 7.61 -6.26 -2.99
C TRP A 183 8.85 -6.69 -3.80
N ALA A 184 9.60 -5.73 -4.34
CA ALA A 184 10.83 -6.00 -5.10
C ALA A 184 11.96 -6.57 -4.23
N ALA A 185 12.15 -6.06 -3.02
CA ALA A 185 13.20 -6.53 -2.11
C ALA A 185 12.94 -7.96 -1.60
N ARG A 186 11.67 -8.33 -1.38
CA ARG A 186 11.30 -9.67 -0.93
C ARG A 186 10.99 -10.64 -2.06
N HIS A 187 10.88 -10.16 -3.30
CA HIS A 187 10.51 -10.93 -4.47
C HIS A 187 11.22 -12.30 -4.51
N SER A 188 10.43 -13.37 -4.52
CA SER A 188 10.95 -14.74 -4.55
C SER A 188 9.99 -15.60 -5.36
N VAL A 189 10.51 -16.18 -6.45
CA VAL A 189 9.75 -17.07 -7.33
C VAL A 189 9.76 -18.47 -6.74
N LEU A 190 8.65 -19.20 -6.86
CA LEU A 190 8.62 -20.63 -6.60
C LEU A 190 9.37 -21.36 -7.72
N GLU A 191 10.58 -21.82 -7.41
CA GLU A 191 11.41 -22.59 -8.34
C GLU A 191 11.05 -24.09 -8.31
N GLY A 192 11.36 -24.80 -9.39
CA GLY A 192 11.20 -26.27 -9.43
C GLY A 192 9.76 -26.78 -9.48
N ILE A 193 8.76 -25.91 -9.66
CA ILE A 193 7.35 -26.31 -9.73
C ILE A 193 7.06 -27.10 -11.00
N ARG A 194 6.67 -28.36 -10.84
CA ARG A 194 6.17 -29.20 -11.93
C ARG A 194 4.70 -28.85 -12.24
N PRO A 195 4.35 -28.49 -13.48
CA PRO A 195 2.95 -28.24 -13.83
C PRO A 195 2.14 -29.54 -13.80
N LEU A 196 0.98 -29.51 -13.14
CA LEU A 196 -0.07 -30.53 -13.24
C LEU A 196 -1.03 -30.16 -14.39
N PRO A 197 -1.86 -31.09 -14.89
CA PRO A 197 -2.87 -30.78 -15.91
C PRO A 197 -3.72 -29.57 -15.53
N ALA A 198 -4.11 -28.79 -16.55
CA ALA A 198 -4.98 -27.65 -16.34
C ALA A 198 -6.39 -28.13 -15.98
N ALA A 199 -6.92 -27.62 -14.86
CA ALA A 199 -8.29 -27.89 -14.45
C ALA A 199 -9.30 -27.12 -15.32
N SER A 200 -10.54 -27.60 -15.36
CA SER A 200 -11.64 -26.98 -16.12
C SER A 200 -12.12 -25.64 -15.54
N SER A 201 -11.77 -25.33 -14.29
CA SER A 201 -12.08 -24.08 -13.63
C SER A 201 -11.05 -23.72 -12.56
N ALA A 202 -11.06 -22.48 -12.10
CA ALA A 202 -10.21 -22.05 -10.98
C ALA A 202 -10.51 -22.83 -9.68
N ALA A 203 -11.79 -23.14 -9.42
CA ALA A 203 -12.20 -23.89 -8.24
C ALA A 203 -11.71 -25.34 -8.28
N ALA A 204 -11.81 -25.99 -9.45
CA ALA A 204 -11.26 -27.33 -9.66
C ALA A 204 -9.74 -27.33 -9.52
N GLY A 205 -9.06 -26.33 -10.11
CA GLY A 205 -7.61 -26.17 -9.96
C GLY A 205 -7.22 -26.00 -8.49
N LEU A 206 -7.94 -25.18 -7.72
CA LEU A 206 -7.68 -25.04 -6.28
C LEU A 206 -7.83 -26.38 -5.53
N ALA A 207 -8.82 -27.20 -5.88
CA ALA A 207 -9.02 -28.51 -5.28
C ALA A 207 -7.91 -29.51 -5.65
N ASP A 208 -7.27 -29.33 -6.81
CA ASP A 208 -6.16 -30.17 -7.29
C ASP A 208 -4.80 -29.75 -6.72
N VAL A 209 -4.72 -28.66 -5.93
CA VAL A 209 -3.47 -28.24 -5.28
C VAL A 209 -3.06 -29.27 -4.23
N PRO A 210 -1.89 -29.94 -4.38
CA PRO A 210 -1.43 -30.89 -3.38
C PRO A 210 -1.20 -30.22 -2.03
N ALA A 211 -1.70 -30.84 -0.97
CA ALA A 211 -1.46 -30.36 0.39
C ALA A 211 0.01 -30.57 0.77
N VAL A 212 0.63 -29.54 1.37
CA VAL A 212 1.94 -29.68 2.00
C VAL A 212 1.76 -30.50 3.29
N VAL A 213 2.30 -31.72 3.32
CA VAL A 213 2.08 -32.66 4.45
C VAL A 213 2.78 -32.17 5.73
N ASP A 214 4.04 -31.72 5.61
CA ASP A 214 4.79 -31.13 6.72
C ASP A 214 4.54 -29.62 6.81
N GLN A 215 3.73 -29.23 7.79
CA GLN A 215 3.36 -27.83 8.09
C GLN A 215 4.28 -27.18 9.13
N SER A 216 5.43 -27.78 9.48
CA SER A 216 6.38 -27.16 10.40
C SER A 216 7.03 -25.91 9.79
N GLY A 217 7.49 -24.98 10.62
CA GLY A 217 8.13 -23.74 10.19
C GLY A 217 7.15 -22.67 9.67
N GLY A 218 7.71 -21.59 9.14
CA GLY A 218 6.98 -20.45 8.60
C GLY A 218 6.55 -20.64 7.15
N ILE A 219 6.02 -19.58 6.56
CA ILE A 219 5.52 -19.61 5.18
C ILE A 219 6.62 -19.94 4.17
N ARG A 220 7.84 -19.44 4.37
CA ARG A 220 8.96 -19.65 3.44
C ARG A 220 9.34 -21.13 3.36
N GLU A 221 9.44 -21.80 4.51
CA GLU A 221 9.73 -23.22 4.59
C GLU A 221 8.63 -24.05 3.92
N ARG A 222 7.37 -23.68 4.13
CA ARG A 222 6.22 -24.38 3.54
C ARG A 222 6.11 -24.18 2.03
N LEU A 223 6.37 -22.96 1.53
CA LEU A 223 6.39 -22.67 0.10
C LEU A 223 7.49 -23.45 -0.63
N ALA A 224 8.66 -23.62 0.00
CA ALA A 224 9.76 -24.41 -0.56
C ALA A 224 9.45 -25.92 -0.68
N ARG A 225 8.41 -26.41 -0.01
CA ARG A 225 7.94 -27.80 -0.10
C ARG A 225 6.88 -28.01 -1.19
N ILE A 226 6.47 -26.94 -1.90
CA ILE A 226 5.56 -27.08 -3.03
C ILE A 226 6.38 -27.62 -4.21
N GLU A 227 6.03 -28.82 -4.69
CA GLU A 227 6.72 -29.46 -5.81
C GLU A 227 5.93 -29.37 -7.12
N SER A 228 4.62 -29.16 -7.05
CA SER A 228 3.76 -29.11 -8.23
C SER A 228 2.52 -28.27 -8.00
N LEU A 229 2.09 -27.58 -9.05
CA LEU A 229 0.85 -26.79 -9.06
C LEU A 229 0.07 -27.06 -10.35
N PRO A 230 -1.27 -27.02 -10.31
CA PRO A 230 -2.12 -27.01 -11.50
C PRO A 230 -1.66 -25.96 -12.51
N ALA A 231 -1.53 -26.37 -13.77
CA ALA A 231 -1.38 -25.42 -14.85
C ALA A 231 -2.61 -24.49 -14.88
N ARG A 232 -2.41 -23.24 -15.31
CA ARG A 232 -3.53 -22.33 -15.48
C ARG A 232 -4.55 -22.97 -16.44
N PRO A 233 -5.86 -22.88 -16.15
CA PRO A 233 -6.89 -23.26 -17.12
C PRO A 233 -6.55 -22.60 -18.46
N GLY A 234 -6.36 -23.42 -19.50
CA GLY A 234 -6.10 -22.88 -20.82
C GLY A 234 -7.26 -21.98 -21.21
N THR A 235 -6.97 -20.77 -21.68
CA THR A 235 -7.98 -20.01 -22.44
C THR A 235 -8.17 -20.77 -23.73
N GLY A 236 -9.11 -21.72 -23.76
CA GLY A 236 -9.46 -22.45 -24.97
C GLY A 236 -9.72 -21.43 -26.08
N GLY A 237 -8.89 -21.46 -27.12
CA GLY A 237 -9.08 -20.63 -28.30
C GLY A 237 -10.39 -21.03 -28.96
N HIS A 238 -11.21 -20.02 -29.25
CA HIS A 238 -12.14 -20.07 -30.37
C HIS A 238 -11.47 -19.43 -31.57
#